data_AF-A0A6L5WIP9-F1
#
_entry.id   AF-A0A6L5WIP9-F1
#
_cell.length_a   1.000
_cell.length_b   1.000
_cell.length_c   1.000
_cell.angle_alpha   90.00
_cell.angle_beta   90.00
_cell.angle_gamma   90.00
#
_symmetry.space_group_name_H-M   'P 1'
#
loop_
_entity.id
_entity.type
_entity.pdbx_description
1 polymer ?
#
loop_
_entity_poly.entity_id
_entity_poly.type
_entity_poly.pdbx_seq_one_letter_code
_entity_poly.pdbx_strand_id
1 'polypeptide(L)' 'MPKIPTPLKDIEIKNMKPKEKVYKKSDGKGLYIFIQPNGRKYFALEYKSPLDQKIKRVNLGDYPKLSLKKS' A
#
# COMPACT_ATOMS: atom_id res chain seq x y z
N MET A 1 19.16 14.92 2.37
CA MET A 1 19.11 13.85 1.35
C MET A 1 17.67 13.40 1.15
N PRO A 2 17.15 13.36 -0.09
CA PRO A 2 15.87 12.71 -0.37
C PRO A 2 16.00 11.22 -0.06
N LYS A 3 15.11 10.67 0.77
CA LYS A 3 15.02 9.22 0.96
C LYS A 3 14.41 8.62 -0.30
N ILE A 4 15.20 7.89 -1.09
CA ILE A 4 14.68 7.09 -2.20
C ILE A 4 13.74 6.05 -1.59
N PRO A 5 12.46 6.00 -1.97
CA PRO A 5 11.56 4.98 -1.43
C PRO A 5 12.04 3.61 -1.89
N THR A 6 12.36 2.74 -0.94
CA THR A 6 12.68 1.35 -1.23
C THR A 6 11.41 0.64 -1.72
N PRO A 7 11.43 0.00 -2.90
CA PRO A 7 10.32 -0.80 -3.36
C PRO A 7 9.96 -1.90 -2.34
N LEU A 8 8.68 -2.10 -2.10
CA LEU A 8 8.15 -3.18 -1.32
C LEU A 8 8.44 -4.51 -2.00
N LYS A 9 8.88 -5.48 -1.20
CA LYS A 9 9.07 -6.86 -1.66
C LYS A 9 7.91 -7.71 -1.18
N ASP A 10 7.55 -8.71 -1.98
CA ASP A 10 6.47 -9.66 -1.66
C ASP A 10 6.68 -10.36 -0.31
N ILE A 11 7.94 -10.74 -0.01
CA ILE A 11 8.34 -11.32 1.28
C ILE A 11 8.05 -10.38 2.45
N GLU A 12 8.29 -9.08 2.29
CA GLU A 12 7.98 -8.11 3.34
C GLU A 12 6.49 -8.03 3.60
N ILE A 13 5.69 -7.97 2.53
CA ILE A 13 4.22 -7.92 2.61
C ILE A 13 3.67 -9.18 3.28
N LYS A 14 4.19 -10.34 2.91
CA LYS A 14 3.82 -11.63 3.52
C LYS A 14 4.06 -11.60 5.03
N ASN A 15 5.21 -11.08 5.47
CA ASN A 15 5.62 -11.02 6.87
C ASN A 15 4.94 -9.91 7.70
N MET A 16 4.22 -8.98 7.08
CA MET A 16 3.47 -7.94 7.80
C MET A 16 2.33 -8.53 8.62
N LYS A 17 2.29 -8.20 9.92
CA LYS A 17 1.28 -8.66 10.87
C LYS A 17 0.23 -7.58 11.13
N PRO A 18 -1.05 -7.96 11.33
CA PRO A 18 -2.07 -7.03 11.79
C PRO A 18 -1.67 -6.32 13.08
N LYS A 19 -2.16 -5.10 13.24
CA LYS A 19 -2.04 -4.29 14.45
C LYS A 19 -3.43 -3.87 14.91
N GLU A 20 -3.51 -3.27 16.10
CA GLU A 20 -4.77 -2.74 16.65
C GLU A 20 -5.45 -1.72 15.74
N LYS A 21 -4.67 -0.99 14.93
CA LYS A 21 -5.16 0.01 13.97
C LYS A 21 -4.68 -0.30 12.57
N VAL A 22 -5.47 0.13 11.58
CA VAL A 22 -5.07 0.07 10.17
C VAL A 22 -3.77 0.85 10.00
N TYR A 23 -2.79 0.22 9.36
CA TYR A 23 -1.55 0.89 8.99
C TYR A 23 -1.24 0.62 7.51
N LYS A 24 -0.41 1.49 6.92
CA LYS A 24 -0.01 1.39 5.52
C LYS A 24 1.50 1.46 5.37
N LYS A 25 2.04 0.78 4.35
CA LYS A 25 3.44 0.91 3.92
C LYS A 25 3.48 1.33 2.45
N SER A 26 4.34 2.31 2.14
CA SER A 26 4.49 2.86 0.80
C SER A 26 5.39 1.97 -0.06
N ASP A 27 5.00 1.76 -1.31
CA ASP A 27 5.83 1.22 -2.40
C ASP A 27 6.45 2.35 -3.26
N GLY A 28 6.16 3.61 -2.92
CA GLY A 28 6.49 4.77 -3.74
C GLY A 28 5.39 5.14 -4.73
N LYS A 29 5.54 6.32 -5.35
CA LYS A 29 4.60 6.87 -6.37
C LYS A 29 3.11 6.87 -5.94
N GLY A 30 2.84 7.01 -4.64
CA GLY A 30 1.47 7.00 -4.10
C GLY A 30 0.85 5.61 -3.96
N LEU A 31 1.58 4.52 -4.25
CA LEU A 31 1.14 3.16 -4.00
C LEU A 31 1.41 2.74 -2.56
N TYR A 32 0.40 2.17 -1.92
CA TYR A 32 0.47 1.67 -0.57
C TYR A 32 -0.14 0.28 -0.46
N ILE A 33 0.40 -0.53 0.44
CA ILE A 33 -0.32 -1.66 1.00
C ILE A 33 -0.88 -1.29 2.37
N PHE A 34 -2.16 -1.57 2.57
CA PHE A 34 -2.87 -1.38 3.82
C PHE A 34 -3.06 -2.71 4.52
N ILE A 35 -2.85 -2.73 5.83
CA ILE A 35 -3.00 -3.90 6.68
C ILE A 35 -4.06 -3.56 7.72
N GLN A 36 -5.17 -4.29 7.68
CA GLN A 36 -6.26 -4.14 8.62
C GLN A 36 -6.04 -5.00 9.88
N PRO A 37 -6.65 -4.63 11.02
CA PRO A 37 -6.61 -5.44 12.24
C PRO A 37 -7.13 -6.87 12.05
N ASN A 38 -8.06 -7.09 11.13
CA ASN A 38 -8.65 -8.40 10.82
C ASN A 38 -7.77 -9.30 9.94
N GLY A 39 -6.53 -8.92 9.61
CA GLY A 39 -5.68 -9.72 8.72
C GLY A 39 -5.74 -9.34 7.24
N ARG A 40 -6.76 -8.59 6.81
CA ARG A 40 -6.92 -8.20 5.41
C ARG A 40 -5.80 -7.27 4.97
N LYS A 41 -5.18 -7.60 3.84
CA LYS A 41 -4.15 -6.80 3.17
C LYS A 41 -4.64 -6.40 1.79
N TYR A 42 -4.49 -5.13 1.41
CA TYR A 42 -4.90 -4.68 0.09
C TYR A 42 -4.05 -3.52 -0.40
N PHE A 43 -3.87 -3.45 -1.72
CA PHE A 43 -3.16 -2.35 -2.37
C PHE A 43 -4.11 -1.21 -2.68
N ALA A 44 -3.66 0.02 -2.50
CA ALA A 44 -4.40 1.20 -2.94
C ALA A 44 -3.45 2.32 -3.37
N LEU A 45 -3.89 3.09 -4.36
CA LEU A 45 -3.25 4.33 -4.76
C LEU A 45 -3.87 5.49 -3.98
N GLU A 46 -3.03 6.29 -3.35
CA GLU A 46 -3.38 7.62 -2.88
C GLU A 46 -2.81 8.65 -3.84
N TYR A 47 -3.68 9.51 -4.37
CA TYR A 47 -3.30 10.58 -5.29
C TYR A 47 -4.05 11.86 -4.98
N LYS A 48 -3.46 13.00 -5.37
CA LYS A 48 -4.13 14.30 -5.31
C LYS A 48 -5.03 14.43 -6.54
N SER A 49 -6.33 14.50 -6.33
CA SER A 49 -7.30 14.62 -7.41
C SER A 49 -7.15 15.98 -8.10
N PRO A 50 -7.05 16.03 -9.45
CA PRO A 50 -6.85 17.29 -10.17
C PRO A 50 -8.07 18.20 -10.12
N LEU A 51 -9.27 17.62 -9.90
CA LEU A 51 -10.55 18.33 -9.89
C LEU A 51 -10.75 19.18 -8.63
N ASP A 52 -10.43 18.63 -7.47
CA ASP A 52 -10.73 19.21 -6.16
C ASP A 52 -9.51 19.36 -5.25
N GLN A 53 -8.32 18.99 -5.73
CA GLN A 53 -7.04 19.07 -5.02
C GLN A 53 -7.01 18.27 -3.70
N LYS A 54 -7.98 17.38 -3.46
CA LYS A 54 -8.05 16.53 -2.27
C LYS A 54 -7.30 15.21 -2.49
N ILE A 55 -6.76 14.65 -1.40
CA ILE A 55 -6.20 13.30 -1.44
C ILE A 55 -7.36 12.32 -1.57
N LYS A 56 -7.35 11.52 -2.63
CA LYS A 56 -8.28 10.43 -2.85
C LYS A 56 -7.54 9.11 -2.81
N ARG A 57 -8.28 8.04 -2.50
CA ARG A 57 -7.78 6.68 -2.46
C ARG A 57 -8.55 5.79 -3.40
N VAL A 58 -7.86 5.03 -4.22
CA VAL A 58 -8.43 3.99 -5.09
C VAL A 58 -7.89 2.64 -4.67
N ASN A 59 -8.80 1.73 -4.30
CA ASN A 59 -8.44 0.35 -3.99
C ASN A 59 -8.14 -0.41 -5.29
N LEU A 60 -6.98 -1.07 -5.34
CA LEU A 60 -6.53 -1.84 -6.50
C LEU A 60 -6.86 -3.33 -6.37
N GLY A 61 -6.91 -3.86 -5.14
CA GLY A 61 -7.19 -5.27 -4.91
C GLY A 61 -6.57 -5.83 -3.63
N ASP A 62 -7.07 -6.98 -3.21
CA ASP A 62 -6.62 -7.67 -2.00
C ASP A 62 -5.39 -8.53 -2.29
N TYR A 63 -4.41 -8.49 -1.38
CA TYR A 63 -3.30 -9.44 -1.36
C TYR A 63 -3.78 -10.77 -0.69
N PRO A 64 -3.38 -11.95 -1.18
CA PRO A 64 -2.38 -12.21 -2.23
C PRO A 64 -2.94 -12.30 -3.66
N LYS A 65 -4.24 -12.05 -3.88
CA LYS A 65 -4.84 -12.15 -5.23
C LYS A 65 -4.20 -11.16 -6.21
N LEU A 66 -3.94 -9.95 -5.73
CA LEU A 66 -3.06 -8.99 -6.37
C LEU A 66 -1.71 -9.02 -5.62
N SER A 67 -0.61 -9.21 -6.35
CA SER A 67 0.75 -9.18 -5.80
C SER A 67 1.60 -8.17 -6.55
N LEU A 68 2.72 -7.76 -5.94
CA LEU A 68 3.74 -7.01 -6.69
C LEU A 68 4.35 -7.95 -7.72
N LYS A 69 4.61 -7.44 -8.93
CA LYS A 69 5.31 -8.20 -9.95
C LYS A 69 6.71 -8.50 -9.42
N LYS A 70 7.13 -9.77 -9.50
CA LYS A 70 8.52 -10.14 -9.22
C LYS A 70 9.40 -9.43 -10.25
N SER A 71 10.19 -8.48 -9.78
CA SER A 71 11.32 -7.90 -10.50
C SER A 71 12.51 -8.85 -10.43
#